data_AF-A0A662X2P0-F1
#
_entry.id   AF-A0A662X2P0-F1
#
_cell.length_a   1.000
_cell.length_b   1.000
_cell.length_c   1.000
_cell.angle_alpha   90.00
_cell.angle_beta   90.00
_cell.angle_gamma   90.00
#
_symmetry.space_group_name_H-M   'P 1'
#
loop_
_entity.id
_entity.type
_entity.pdbx_description
1 polymer ?
#
loop_
_entity_poly.entity_id
_entity_poly.type
_entity_poly.pdbx_seq_one_letter_code
_entity_poly.pdbx_strand_id
1 'polypeptide(L)'
;MYTVLYGRDVSEDSVTVDQQYPGHVLGTISIVGNKAGTHAVTSSLDCQIRVLNLSSGSVEKTIDAGPGELWQVAYSPDESKLVSGSQQGKINFFDIETEKLSQEISTQAKFVLSVAYVHRTKPVRSVAYSPDGKLFAASDDMHVNVYDVYVVAMCA
;
A
#
# COMPACT_ATOMS: atom_id res chain seq x y z
N MET A 1 7.47 -5.45 2.10
CA MET A 1 7.86 -5.75 3.48
C MET A 1 8.21 -7.22 3.53
N TYR A 2 9.50 -7.56 3.66
CA TYR A 2 9.95 -8.95 3.74
C TYR A 2 9.84 -9.39 5.20
N THR A 3 9.01 -10.39 5.48
CA THR A 3 9.10 -11.13 6.75
C THR A 3 10.41 -11.90 6.72
N VAL A 4 11.40 -11.43 7.47
CA VAL A 4 12.58 -12.23 7.81
C VAL A 4 12.12 -13.21 8.89
N LEU A 5 11.87 -14.46 8.51
CA LEU A 5 11.66 -15.55 9.45
C LEU A 5 13.00 -15.80 10.16
N TYR A 6 13.16 -15.29 11.37
CA TYR A 6 14.28 -15.67 12.22
C TYR A 6 14.08 -17.12 12.68
N GLY A 7 14.90 -18.04 12.18
CA GLY A 7 15.36 -19.20 12.94
C GLY A 7 14.39 -20.36 13.15
N ARG A 8 13.53 -20.69 12.17
CA ARG A 8 13.01 -22.05 12.02
C ARG A 8 13.23 -22.49 10.58
N ASP A 9 13.87 -23.64 10.39
CA ASP A 9 13.89 -24.31 9.10
C ASP A 9 12.44 -24.55 8.68
N VAL A 10 11.99 -23.82 7.67
CA VAL A 10 10.70 -24.05 7.03
C VAL A 10 10.91 -25.23 6.08
N SER A 11 10.60 -26.44 6.53
CA SER A 11 10.51 -27.61 5.64
C SER A 11 9.23 -27.51 4.81
N GLU A 12 9.21 -28.04 3.59
CA GLU A 12 8.01 -28.00 2.72
C GLU A 12 6.76 -28.59 3.41
N ASP A 13 6.96 -29.59 4.28
CA ASP A 13 5.89 -30.22 5.07
C ASP A 13 5.42 -29.41 6.29
N SER A 14 6.02 -28.24 6.57
CA SER A 14 5.71 -27.40 7.73
C SER A 14 4.83 -26.18 7.43
N VAL A 15 4.39 -26.02 6.17
CA VAL A 15 3.56 -24.89 5.74
C VAL A 15 2.15 -25.39 5.42
N THR A 16 1.21 -25.08 6.29
CA THR A 16 -0.23 -25.34 6.07
C THR A 16 -0.96 -24.03 5.84
N VAL A 17 -2.00 -24.06 4.98
CA VAL A 17 -2.91 -22.94 4.83
C VAL A 17 -3.82 -22.88 6.04
N ASP A 18 -3.66 -21.84 6.86
CA ASP A 18 -4.51 -21.61 8.03
C ASP A 18 -5.82 -20.88 7.64
N GLN A 19 -5.72 -19.87 6.77
CA GLN A 19 -6.84 -19.03 6.35
C GLN A 19 -6.77 -18.70 4.86
N GLN A 20 -7.94 -18.49 4.25
CA GLN A 20 -8.08 -18.04 2.87
C GLN A 20 -9.07 -16.87 2.79
N TYR A 21 -8.75 -15.88 1.95
CA TYR A 21 -9.54 -14.66 1.77
C TYR A 21 -10.01 -14.57 0.31
N PRO A 22 -11.13 -15.22 -0.05
CA PRO A 22 -11.59 -15.26 -1.43
C PRO A 22 -12.17 -13.92 -1.89
N GLY A 23 -12.08 -13.68 -3.20
CA GLY A 23 -12.94 -12.73 -3.92
C GLY A 23 -12.22 -11.68 -4.75
N HIS A 24 -10.90 -11.54 -4.66
CA HIS A 24 -10.17 -10.92 -5.77
C HIS A 24 -10.41 -11.76 -7.04
N VAL A 25 -10.73 -11.09 -8.14
CA VAL A 25 -11.12 -11.74 -9.40
C VAL A 25 -9.96 -11.77 -10.40
N LEU A 26 -8.91 -10.99 -10.13
CA LEU A 26 -7.63 -10.99 -10.85
C LEU A 26 -6.47 -11.12 -9.85
N GLY A 27 -5.24 -11.10 -10.36
CA GLY A 27 -4.03 -11.30 -9.56
C GLY A 27 -3.82 -10.23 -8.50
N THR A 28 -3.52 -10.65 -7.27
CA THR A 28 -3.09 -9.77 -6.18
C THR A 28 -1.70 -9.21 -6.45
N ILE A 29 -1.55 -7.89 -6.34
CA ILE A 29 -0.32 -7.15 -6.63
C ILE A 29 0.50 -6.95 -5.35
N SER A 30 -0.16 -6.59 -4.25
CA SER A 30 0.50 -6.24 -2.99
C SER A 30 -0.33 -6.66 -1.79
N ILE A 31 0.38 -6.94 -0.70
CA ILE A 31 -0.20 -7.14 0.64
C ILE A 31 0.64 -6.39 1.68
N VAL A 32 -0.02 -5.75 2.63
CA VAL A 32 0.62 -5.04 3.76
C VAL A 32 -0.15 -5.30 5.05
N GLY A 33 0.56 -5.69 6.12
CA GLY A 33 -0.03 -5.85 7.45
C GLY A 33 -0.07 -4.53 8.22
N ASN A 34 -1.06 -4.36 9.09
CA ASN A 34 -1.06 -3.28 10.06
C ASN A 34 -0.04 -3.55 11.18
N LYS A 35 0.28 -2.53 11.97
CA LYS A 35 1.25 -2.55 13.07
C LYS A 35 0.91 -3.58 14.14
N ALA A 36 -0.38 -3.79 14.39
CA ALA A 36 -0.86 -4.75 15.38
C ALA A 36 -0.81 -6.21 14.87
N GLY A 37 -0.63 -6.43 13.57
CA GLY A 37 -0.71 -7.76 12.96
C GLY A 37 -2.11 -8.37 12.97
N THR A 38 -3.15 -7.57 13.21
CA THR A 38 -4.54 -8.03 13.27
C THR A 38 -5.27 -7.85 11.95
N HIS A 39 -4.78 -6.94 11.10
CA HIS A 39 -5.35 -6.67 9.79
C HIS A 39 -4.27 -6.66 8.72
N ALA A 40 -4.69 -6.94 7.49
CA ALA A 40 -3.87 -6.71 6.32
C ALA A 40 -4.70 -6.03 5.23
N VAL A 41 -4.03 -5.37 4.30
CA VAL A 41 -4.64 -4.80 3.11
C VAL A 41 -4.01 -5.42 1.88
N THR A 42 -4.85 -5.81 0.92
CA THR A 42 -4.43 -6.30 -0.39
C THR A 42 -4.86 -5.35 -1.48
N SER A 43 -4.06 -5.30 -2.55
CA SER A 43 -4.43 -4.66 -3.82
C SER A 43 -4.33 -5.67 -4.96
N SER A 44 -5.14 -5.47 -6.01
CA SER A 44 -5.26 -6.43 -7.09
C SER A 44 -5.45 -5.74 -8.44
N LEU A 45 -5.13 -6.47 -9.51
CA LEU A 45 -5.37 -6.07 -10.89
C LEU A 45 -6.86 -5.90 -11.22
N ASP A 46 -7.76 -6.37 -10.35
CA ASP A 46 -9.21 -6.12 -10.43
C ASP A 46 -9.59 -4.69 -9.97
N CYS A 47 -8.61 -3.85 -9.68
CA CYS A 47 -8.76 -2.46 -9.22
C CYS A 47 -9.42 -2.35 -7.85
N GLN A 48 -9.44 -3.42 -7.05
CA GLN A 48 -9.96 -3.41 -5.70
C GLN A 48 -8.85 -3.44 -4.66
N ILE A 49 -9.08 -2.67 -3.60
CA ILE A 49 -8.36 -2.78 -2.33
C ILE A 49 -9.25 -3.54 -1.36
N ARG A 50 -8.69 -4.51 -0.62
CA ARG A 50 -9.44 -5.22 0.41
C ARG A 50 -8.78 -5.08 1.77
N VAL A 51 -9.57 -4.84 2.80
CA VAL A 51 -9.14 -4.87 4.20
C VAL A 51 -9.53 -6.23 4.76
N LEU A 52 -8.53 -6.95 5.27
CA LEU A 52 -8.64 -8.30 5.80
C LEU A 52 -8.48 -8.25 7.32
N ASN A 53 -9.34 -8.97 8.03
CA ASN A 53 -9.17 -9.22 9.45
C ASN A 53 -8.55 -10.61 9.65
N LEU A 54 -7.31 -10.60 10.12
CA LEU A 54 -6.49 -11.80 10.31
C LEU A 54 -6.93 -12.64 11.50
N SER A 55 -7.67 -12.05 12.44
CA SER A 55 -8.18 -12.76 13.62
C SER A 55 -9.45 -13.55 13.30
N SER A 56 -10.35 -12.99 12.48
CA SER A 56 -11.60 -13.64 12.09
C SER A 56 -11.52 -14.44 10.80
N GLY A 57 -10.50 -14.23 9.96
CA GLY A 57 -10.41 -14.87 8.65
C GLY A 57 -11.35 -14.27 7.61
N SER A 58 -11.76 -12.99 7.77
CA SER A 58 -12.76 -12.36 6.90
C SER A 58 -12.25 -11.14 6.14
N VAL A 59 -12.87 -10.85 4.99
CA VAL A 59 -12.74 -9.56 4.29
C VAL A 59 -13.73 -8.59 4.91
N GLU A 60 -13.25 -7.50 5.50
CA GLU A 60 -14.09 -6.51 6.19
C GLU A 60 -14.56 -5.38 5.26
N LYS A 61 -13.66 -4.89 4.39
CA LYS A 61 -13.93 -3.77 3.48
C LYS A 61 -13.42 -4.07 2.09
N THR A 62 -14.09 -3.52 1.08
CA THR A 62 -13.68 -3.58 -0.33
C THR A 62 -13.83 -2.20 -0.93
N ILE A 63 -12.70 -1.58 -1.26
CA ILE A 63 -12.62 -0.22 -1.76
C ILE A 63 -12.30 -0.28 -3.25
N ASP A 64 -13.18 0.30 -4.06
CA ASP A 64 -12.96 0.45 -5.50
C ASP A 64 -11.99 1.59 -5.77
N ALA A 65 -10.82 1.26 -6.29
CA ALA A 65 -9.79 2.24 -6.63
C ALA A 65 -10.01 2.89 -7.99
N GLY A 66 -10.83 2.29 -8.85
CA GLY A 66 -11.01 2.72 -10.24
C GLY A 66 -9.96 2.15 -11.20
N PRO A 67 -10.26 2.17 -12.52
CA PRO A 67 -9.49 1.48 -13.54
C PRO A 67 -8.07 2.04 -13.69
N GLY A 68 -7.06 1.17 -13.55
CA GLY A 68 -5.65 1.53 -13.72
C GLY A 68 -5.06 2.36 -12.57
N GLU A 69 -5.82 2.57 -11.49
CA GLU A 69 -5.45 3.44 -10.38
C GLU A 69 -4.75 2.74 -9.21
N LEU A 70 -4.45 1.44 -9.37
CA LEU A 70 -4.06 0.59 -8.25
C LEU A 70 -2.84 -0.30 -8.56
N TRP A 71 -1.74 0.00 -7.88
CA TRP A 71 -0.53 -0.83 -7.81
C TRP A 71 -0.24 -1.26 -6.37
N GLN A 72 0.99 -1.08 -5.89
CA GLN A 72 1.35 -1.35 -4.51
C GLN A 72 0.54 -0.47 -3.55
N VAL A 73 0.24 -1.02 -2.37
CA VAL A 73 -0.48 -0.33 -1.30
C VAL A 73 0.34 -0.27 -0.02
N ALA A 74 0.19 0.83 0.73
CA ALA A 74 0.80 0.98 2.05
C ALA A 74 -0.11 1.75 3.01
N TYR A 75 -0.04 1.41 4.30
CA TYR A 75 -0.75 2.11 5.39
C TYR A 75 -0.08 3.42 5.75
N SER A 76 -0.88 4.48 5.95
CA SER A 76 -0.42 5.69 6.63
C SER A 76 0.10 5.39 8.04
N PRO A 77 0.93 6.28 8.64
CA PRO A 77 1.54 5.99 9.94
C PRO A 77 0.50 5.86 11.06
N ASP A 78 -0.63 6.53 10.93
CA ASP A 78 -1.79 6.44 11.84
C ASP A 78 -2.78 5.33 11.43
N GLU A 79 -2.50 4.60 10.35
CA GLU A 79 -3.31 3.51 9.79
C GLU A 79 -4.75 3.89 9.41
N SER A 80 -5.04 5.18 9.28
CA SER A 80 -6.36 5.69 8.86
C SER A 80 -6.54 5.70 7.34
N LYS A 81 -5.44 5.73 6.59
CA LYS A 81 -5.43 5.84 5.13
C LYS A 81 -4.53 4.80 4.50
N LEU A 82 -4.80 4.55 3.22
CA LEU A 82 -3.96 3.79 2.31
C LEU A 82 -3.45 4.70 1.22
N VAL A 83 -2.23 4.44 0.76
CA VAL A 83 -1.69 5.07 -0.43
C VAL A 83 -1.46 4.01 -1.51
N SER A 84 -1.76 4.34 -2.75
CA SER A 84 -1.37 3.56 -3.93
C SER A 84 -0.77 4.46 -5.01
N GLY A 85 -0.04 3.84 -5.93
CA GLY A 85 0.32 4.47 -7.21
C GLY A 85 -0.60 4.01 -8.34
N SER A 86 -0.60 4.76 -9.45
CA SER A 86 -1.40 4.45 -10.64
C SER A 86 -0.62 4.34 -11.95
N GLN A 87 -1.30 3.78 -12.96
CA GLN A 87 -0.84 3.74 -14.34
C GLN A 87 -0.84 5.12 -15.02
N GLN A 88 -1.48 6.13 -14.43
CA GLN A 88 -1.54 7.49 -14.97
C GLN A 88 -0.54 8.43 -14.29
N GLY A 89 0.44 7.89 -13.56
CA GLY A 89 1.43 8.69 -12.85
C GLY A 89 0.86 9.42 -11.64
N LYS A 90 -0.21 8.92 -11.03
CA LYS A 90 -0.84 9.52 -9.85
C LYS A 90 -0.51 8.74 -8.59
N ILE A 91 -0.54 9.46 -7.46
CA ILE A 91 -0.60 8.87 -6.12
C ILE A 91 -2.01 9.06 -5.57
N ASN A 92 -2.64 7.96 -5.19
CA ASN A 92 -4.01 7.92 -4.70
C ASN A 92 -4.02 7.63 -3.20
N PHE A 93 -4.83 8.38 -2.45
CA PHE A 93 -5.01 8.19 -1.02
C PHE A 93 -6.44 7.74 -0.75
N PHE A 94 -6.60 6.54 -0.20
CA PHE A 94 -7.89 5.99 0.18
C PHE A 94 -8.08 6.14 1.68
N ASP A 95 -9.21 6.70 2.08
CA ASP A 95 -9.63 6.72 3.46
C ASP A 95 -10.32 5.38 3.79
N ILE A 96 -9.78 4.67 4.79
CA ILE A 96 -10.24 3.31 5.11
C ILE A 96 -11.64 3.35 5.71
N GLU A 97 -11.98 4.41 6.45
CA GLU A 97 -13.25 4.48 7.16
C GLU A 97 -14.41 4.77 6.21
N THR A 98 -14.21 5.72 5.30
CA THR A 98 -15.21 6.11 4.32
C THR A 98 -15.22 5.26 3.05
N GLU A 99 -14.22 4.38 2.90
CA GLU A 99 -14.03 3.48 1.75
C GLU A 99 -13.95 4.22 0.41
N LYS A 100 -13.28 5.39 0.41
CA LYS A 100 -13.23 6.29 -0.75
C LYS A 100 -11.86 6.86 -1.02
N LEU A 101 -11.63 7.22 -2.28
CA LEU A 101 -10.54 8.11 -2.66
C LEU A 101 -10.74 9.47 -1.97
N SER A 102 -9.79 9.82 -1.11
CA SER A 102 -9.79 11.06 -0.31
C SER A 102 -8.92 12.16 -0.91
N GLN A 103 -7.86 11.77 -1.64
CA GLN A 103 -6.94 12.68 -2.29
C GLN A 103 -6.22 12.00 -3.45
N GLU A 104 -5.89 12.78 -4.48
CA GLU A 104 -5.10 12.37 -5.63
C GLU A 104 -3.99 13.40 -5.86
N ILE A 105 -2.78 12.94 -6.16
CA ILE A 105 -1.64 13.79 -6.51
C ILE A 105 -1.11 13.35 -7.88
N SER A 106 -1.26 14.22 -8.88
CA SER A 106 -0.64 14.04 -10.19
C SER A 106 0.85 14.30 -10.10
N THR A 107 1.66 13.39 -10.66
CA THR A 107 3.11 13.60 -10.82
C THR A 107 3.45 13.90 -12.27
N GLN A 108 4.73 14.21 -12.54
CA GLN A 108 5.26 14.29 -13.90
C GLN A 108 5.69 12.92 -14.45
N ALA A 109 5.54 11.84 -13.65
CA ALA A 109 5.87 10.49 -14.06
C ALA A 109 4.76 9.90 -14.94
N LYS A 110 5.13 8.93 -15.79
CA LYS A 110 4.14 8.17 -16.58
C LYS A 110 3.42 7.12 -15.75
N PHE A 111 4.10 6.53 -14.78
CA PHE A 111 3.59 5.47 -13.91
C PHE A 111 4.11 5.66 -12.48
N VAL A 112 3.32 5.28 -11.48
CA VAL A 112 3.78 5.12 -10.09
C VAL A 112 3.53 3.69 -9.67
N LEU A 113 4.59 2.89 -9.57
CA LEU A 113 4.48 1.44 -9.37
C LEU A 113 4.61 1.02 -7.90
N SER A 114 5.28 1.84 -7.08
CA SER A 114 5.63 1.50 -5.70
C SER A 114 5.44 2.70 -4.78
N VAL A 115 4.87 2.42 -3.61
CA VAL A 115 4.59 3.38 -2.53
C VAL A 115 4.88 2.71 -1.19
N ALA A 116 5.37 3.46 -0.21
CA ALA A 116 5.56 2.96 1.14
C ALA A 116 5.57 4.09 2.17
N TYR A 117 5.16 3.76 3.41
CA TYR A 117 5.25 4.61 4.59
C TYR A 117 6.35 4.08 5.54
N VAL A 118 7.15 4.98 6.12
CA VAL A 118 8.33 4.60 6.92
C VAL A 118 8.23 5.10 8.36
N HIS A 119 8.42 4.18 9.32
CA HIS A 119 8.76 4.49 10.72
C HIS A 119 10.25 4.22 10.96
N ARG A 120 10.93 5.14 11.66
CA ARG A 120 12.39 5.24 11.75
C ARG A 120 13.07 3.92 12.14
N THR A 121 14.16 3.55 11.43
CA THR A 121 15.51 3.23 12.00
C THR A 121 16.52 2.63 11.02
N LYS A 122 16.20 2.21 9.78
CA LYS A 122 17.22 1.74 8.80
C LYS A 122 16.89 2.09 7.33
N PRO A 123 17.91 2.29 6.46
CA PRO A 123 17.71 2.65 5.05
C PRO A 123 17.67 1.41 4.14
N VAL A 124 16.60 1.20 3.34
CA VAL A 124 16.61 0.24 2.21
C VAL A 124 15.62 0.60 1.09
N ARG A 125 16.16 0.74 -0.14
CA ARG A 125 15.72 0.37 -1.53
C ARG A 125 14.26 0.45 -2.02
N SER A 126 13.31 0.94 -1.25
CA SER A 126 12.02 1.38 -1.77
C SER A 126 11.46 2.46 -0.85
N VAL A 127 10.65 3.31 -1.47
CA VAL A 127 10.15 4.63 -1.10
C VAL A 127 9.81 4.91 0.38
N ALA A 128 10.03 6.15 0.83
CA ALA A 128 10.00 6.57 2.23
C ALA A 128 9.32 7.93 2.49
N TYR A 129 8.53 8.03 3.56
CA TYR A 129 8.02 9.29 4.12
C TYR A 129 9.02 9.97 5.08
N SER A 130 8.96 11.29 5.24
CA SER A 130 9.73 12.00 6.28
C SER A 130 9.15 11.76 7.68
N PRO A 131 9.97 11.91 8.74
CA PRO A 131 9.58 11.56 10.12
C PRO A 131 8.38 12.29 10.71
N ASP A 132 7.94 13.37 10.09
CA ASP A 132 6.81 14.22 10.49
C ASP A 132 5.56 13.99 9.63
N GLY A 133 5.57 12.99 8.73
CA GLY A 133 4.46 12.72 7.82
C GLY A 133 4.29 13.76 6.71
N LYS A 134 5.22 14.73 6.61
CA LYS A 134 5.15 15.79 5.62
C LYS A 134 5.68 15.37 4.28
N LEU A 135 6.58 14.40 4.18
CA LEU A 135 7.13 13.97 2.90
C LEU A 135 6.74 12.54 2.63
N PHE A 136 6.62 12.15 1.37
CA PHE A 136 6.51 10.77 0.90
C PHE A 136 7.41 10.53 -0.28
N ALA A 137 7.78 9.27 -0.56
CA ALA A 137 8.51 8.98 -1.79
C ALA A 137 7.69 8.07 -2.70
N ALA A 138 7.89 8.23 -4.01
CA ALA A 138 7.36 7.36 -5.05
C ALA A 138 8.50 6.95 -5.99
N SER A 139 8.47 5.71 -6.48
CA SER A 139 9.43 5.23 -7.47
C SER A 139 8.76 5.24 -8.84
N ASP A 140 9.42 5.83 -9.81
CA ASP A 140 9.05 5.76 -11.23
C ASP A 140 10.04 4.87 -12.00
N ASP A 141 9.88 4.78 -13.32
CA ASP A 141 10.60 3.88 -14.21
C ASP A 141 12.13 3.88 -14.05
N MET A 142 12.74 4.93 -13.47
CA MET A 142 14.18 4.95 -13.13
C MET A 142 14.58 5.82 -11.91
N HIS A 143 13.66 6.58 -11.30
CA HIS A 143 13.97 7.54 -10.24
C HIS A 143 13.14 7.30 -8.98
N VAL A 144 13.65 7.83 -7.87
CA VAL A 144 12.90 7.94 -6.61
C VAL A 144 12.67 9.41 -6.33
N ASN A 145 11.40 9.82 -6.36
CA ASN A 145 10.99 11.19 -6.08
C ASN A 145 10.49 11.30 -4.65
N VAL A 146 10.83 12.38 -3.95
CA VAL A 146 10.34 12.69 -2.59
C VAL A 146 9.49 13.96 -2.68
N TYR A 147 8.25 13.88 -2.20
CA TYR A 147 7.20 14.89 -2.32
C TYR A 147 6.84 15.42 -0.94
N ASP A 148 6.46 16.70 -0.83
CA ASP A 148 5.87 17.28 0.38
C ASP A 148 4.33 17.28 0.30
N VAL A 149 3.70 16.65 1.28
CA VAL A 149 2.26 16.48 1.52
C VAL A 149 1.54 17.81 1.75
N TYR A 150 2.25 18.89 2.11
CA TYR A 150 1.67 20.22 2.35
C TYR A 150 1.81 21.21 1.19
N VAL A 151 2.55 20.87 0.14
CA VAL A 151 2.61 21.72 -1.06
C VAL A 151 1.54 21.24 -2.03
N VAL A 152 0.30 21.69 -1.79
CA VAL A 152 -0.61 21.95 -2.90
C VAL A 152 0.10 23.02 -3.72
N ALA A 153 0.74 22.62 -4.82
CA ALA A 153 1.23 23.60 -5.78
C ALA A 153 0.00 24.35 -6.28
N MET A 154 -0.25 25.53 -5.69
CA MET A 154 -0.88 26.62 -6.41
C MET A 154 0.08 26.92 -7.58
N CYS A 155 -0.12 26.25 -8.70
CA CYS A 155 0.41 26.75 -9.96
C CYS A 155 -0.45 27.95 -10.36
N ALA A 156 0.19 29.11 -10.37
CA ALA A 156 -0.23 30.25 -11.18
C ALA A 156 0.08 29.98 -12.67
#